data_AF-A0A7C3T7Z4-F1
#
_entry.id   AF-A0A7C3T7Z4-F1
#
_cell.length_a   1.000
_cell.length_b   1.000
_cell.length_c   1.000
_cell.angle_alpha   90.00
_cell.angle_beta   90.00
_cell.angle_gamma   90.00
#
_symmetry.space_group_name_H-M   'P 1'
#
loop_
_entity.id
_entity.type
_entity.pdbx_description
1 polymer ?
#
loop_
_entity_poly.entity_id
_entity_poly.type
_entity_poly.pdbx_seq_one_letter_code
_entity_poly.pdbx_strand_id
1 'polypeptide(L)'
;MTIEQYLEQMALFCEDAFGRVIRQQFEGMDGASELAMLVCPTREELGQIRKVVAIMTEQEKASAAELTDQQIQRLAMDAGADPAVVAIFFNGYALHCKRVS
;
A
#
# COMPACT_ATOMS: atom_id res chain seq x y z
N MET A 1 6.41 -9.99 -8.84
CA MET A 1 6.40 -8.52 -9.00
C MET A 1 7.14 -7.94 -7.81
N THR A 2 7.96 -6.91 -7.98
CA THR A 2 8.63 -6.24 -6.85
C THR A 2 7.71 -5.22 -6.18
N ILE A 3 8.02 -4.82 -4.95
CA ILE A 3 7.26 -3.78 -4.23
C ILE A 3 7.28 -2.43 -4.96
N GLU A 4 8.38 -2.10 -5.64
CA GLU A 4 8.50 -0.89 -6.45
C GLU A 4 7.60 -0.95 -7.69
N GLN A 5 7.53 -2.11 -8.36
CA GLN A 5 6.61 -2.32 -9.47
C GLN A 5 5.14 -2.25 -9.02
N TYR A 6 4.84 -2.78 -7.84
CA TYR A 6 3.52 -2.67 -7.23
C TYR A 6 3.14 -1.21 -6.94
N LEU A 7 4.08 -0.44 -6.39
CA LEU A 7 3.91 0.99 -6.14
C LEU A 7 3.64 1.77 -7.43
N GLU A 8 4.40 1.50 -8.50
CA GLU A 8 4.17 2.15 -9.79
C GLU A 8 2.81 1.77 -10.40
N GLN A 9 2.38 0.51 -10.26
CA GLN A 9 1.03 0.11 -10.67
C GLN A 9 -0.05 0.87 -9.88
N MET A 10 0.10 1.01 -8.57
CA MET A 10 -0.83 1.81 -7.75
C MET A 10 -0.81 3.30 -8.12
N ALA A 11 0.35 3.83 -8.50
CA ALA A 11 0.48 5.21 -8.94
C ALA A 11 -0.32 5.52 -10.21
N LEU A 12 -0.50 4.53 -11.10
CA LEU A 12 -1.32 4.69 -12.32
C LEU A 12 -2.79 4.99 -12.01
N PHE A 13 -3.29 4.56 -10.85
CA PHE A 13 -4.68 4.79 -10.43
C PHE A 13 -4.81 5.96 -9.45
N CYS A 14 -3.74 6.72 -9.21
CA CYS A 14 -3.79 7.88 -8.33
C CYS A 14 -4.75 8.93 -8.88
N GLU A 15 -5.75 9.32 -8.06
CA GLU A 15 -6.81 10.28 -8.41
C GLU A 15 -7.76 9.89 -9.56
N ASP A 16 -7.78 8.61 -9.98
CA ASP A 16 -8.71 8.14 -10.99
C ASP A 16 -10.18 8.37 -10.55
N ALA A 17 -10.98 8.98 -11.43
CA ALA A 17 -12.37 9.28 -11.17
C ALA A 17 -13.23 8.03 -10.92
N PHE A 18 -12.85 6.88 -11.48
CA PHE A 18 -13.47 5.59 -11.24
C PHE A 18 -13.15 5.04 -9.84
N GLY A 19 -11.92 5.26 -9.37
CA GLY A 19 -11.47 4.88 -8.03
C GLY A 19 -12.20 5.61 -6.90
N ARG A 20 -12.62 6.86 -7.12
CA ARG A 20 -13.46 7.62 -6.18
C ARG A 20 -14.85 7.01 -6.00
N VAL A 21 -15.47 6.51 -7.07
CA VAL A 21 -16.80 5.87 -7.02
C VAL A 21 -16.72 4.51 -6.33
N ILE A 22 -15.65 3.76 -6.59
CA ILE A 22 -15.36 2.50 -5.88
C ILE A 22 -15.13 2.77 -4.38
N ARG A 23 -14.36 3.78 -3.96
CA ARG A 23 -14.23 4.11 -2.53
C ARG A 23 -15.58 4.36 -1.84
N GLN A 24 -16.49 5.10 -2.48
CA GLN A 24 -17.82 5.38 -1.92
C GLN A 24 -18.73 4.15 -1.84
N GLN A 25 -18.61 3.20 -2.78
CA GLN A 25 -19.45 1.98 -2.78
C GLN A 25 -18.98 0.91 -1.79
N PHE A 26 -17.71 0.93 -1.39
CA PHE A 26 -17.07 -0.09 -0.54
C PHE A 26 -16.89 0.34 0.94
N GLU A 27 -17.58 1.41 1.36
CA GLU A 27 -17.75 1.82 2.77
C GLU A 27 -18.56 0.79 3.61
N GLY A 28 -19.07 -0.27 2.98
CA GLY A 28 -19.74 -1.40 3.64
C GLY A 28 -18.77 -2.33 4.37
N MET A 29 -19.15 -2.74 5.59
CA MET A 29 -18.38 -3.45 6.63
C MET A 29 -17.86 -4.87 6.30
N ASP A 30 -17.72 -5.22 5.04
CA ASP A 30 -17.18 -6.51 4.62
C ASP A 30 -15.73 -6.26 4.16
N GLY A 31 -14.77 -7.11 4.54
CA GLY A 31 -13.31 -6.92 4.35
C GLY A 31 -12.79 -6.62 2.92
N ALA A 32 -13.67 -6.35 1.96
CA ALA A 32 -13.40 -5.67 0.70
C ALA A 32 -12.98 -4.19 0.87
N SER A 33 -13.20 -3.56 2.02
CA SER A 33 -12.83 -2.16 2.28
C SER A 33 -11.30 -1.92 2.28
N GLU A 34 -10.49 -2.89 2.74
CA GLU A 34 -9.01 -2.82 2.66
C GLU A 34 -8.51 -2.93 1.21
N LEU A 35 -9.22 -3.69 0.37
CA LEU A 35 -8.94 -3.83 -1.06
C LEU A 35 -9.29 -2.55 -1.84
N ALA A 36 -10.31 -1.80 -1.41
CA ALA A 36 -10.73 -0.56 -2.07
C ALA A 36 -9.71 0.59 -1.92
N MET A 37 -8.95 0.62 -0.82
CA MET A 37 -7.90 1.62 -0.62
C MET A 37 -6.67 1.37 -1.54
N LEU A 38 -6.50 0.15 -2.04
CA LEU A 38 -5.46 -0.21 -3.02
C LEU A 38 -5.75 0.28 -4.45
N VAL A 39 -7.00 0.66 -4.76
CA VAL A 39 -7.41 0.96 -6.15
C VAL A 39 -7.20 2.41 -6.54
N CYS A 40 -7.08 3.36 -5.60
CA CYS A 40 -6.92 4.78 -5.96
C CYS A 40 -6.35 5.61 -4.81
N PRO A 41 -5.05 5.52 -4.48
CA PRO A 41 -4.45 6.35 -3.45
C PRO A 41 -4.56 7.85 -3.79
N THR A 42 -4.72 8.71 -2.79
CA THR A 42 -4.54 10.16 -2.97
C THR A 42 -3.07 10.48 -3.25
N ARG A 43 -2.77 11.67 -3.79
CA ARG A 43 -1.36 12.10 -3.95
C ARG A 43 -0.59 12.11 -2.64
N GLU A 44 -1.27 12.44 -1.54
CA GLU A 44 -0.67 12.46 -0.21
C GLU A 44 -0.32 11.05 0.27
N GLU A 45 -1.27 10.12 0.21
CA GLU A 45 -1.07 8.71 0.54
C GLU A 45 0.05 8.09 -0.32
N LEU A 46 0.03 8.34 -1.63
CA LEU A 46 1.06 7.86 -2.55
C LEU A 46 2.43 8.46 -2.21
N GLY A 47 2.48 9.74 -1.85
CA GLY A 47 3.71 10.42 -1.42
C GLY A 47 4.28 9.81 -0.14
N GLN A 48 3.44 9.46 0.82
CA GLN A 48 3.85 8.77 2.04
C GLN A 48 4.43 7.38 1.74
N ILE A 49 3.75 6.59 0.90
CA ILE A 49 4.22 5.26 0.52
C ILE A 49 5.55 5.34 -0.25
N ARG A 50 5.70 6.31 -1.16
CA ARG A 50 6.97 6.54 -1.88
C ARG A 50 8.14 6.82 -0.93
N LYS A 51 7.93 7.64 0.11
CA LYS A 51 8.95 7.90 1.13
C LYS A 51 9.35 6.63 1.86
N VAL A 52 8.35 5.82 2.25
CA VAL A 52 8.59 4.55 2.96
C VAL A 52 9.41 3.60 2.10
N VAL A 53 9.00 3.35 0.85
CA VAL A 53 9.73 2.44 -0.06
C VAL A 53 11.14 2.95 -0.37
N ALA A 54 11.35 4.27 -0.38
CA ALA A 54 12.66 4.87 -0.62
C ALA A 54 13.65 4.67 0.55
N ILE A 55 13.18 4.57 1.79
CA ILE A 55 14.05 4.36 2.97
C ILE A 55 14.27 2.87 3.29
N MET A 56 13.49 1.97 2.70
CA MET A 56 13.64 0.53 2.89
C MET A 56 15.01 0.05 2.39
N THR A 57 15.59 -0.87 3.14
CA THR A 57 16.75 -1.64 2.70
C THR A 57 16.37 -2.61 1.59
N GLU A 58 17.35 -3.04 0.80
CA GLU A 58 17.14 -4.05 -0.25
C GLU A 58 16.59 -5.38 0.32
N GLN A 59 17.00 -5.75 1.54
CA GLN A 59 16.47 -6.91 2.24
C GLN A 59 14.98 -6.75 2.58
N GLU A 60 14.59 -5.59 3.11
CA GLU A 60 13.19 -5.30 3.43
C GLU A 60 12.32 -5.24 2.16
N LYS A 61 12.86 -4.74 1.04
CA LYS A 61 12.15 -4.74 -0.25
C LYS A 61 11.95 -6.17 -0.76
N ALA A 62 12.97 -7.02 -0.63
CA ALA A 62 12.92 -8.42 -1.06
C ALA A 62 11.91 -9.24 -0.24
N SER A 63 11.81 -9.00 1.06
CA SER A 63 10.88 -9.67 1.97
C SER A 63 9.65 -8.83 2.31
N ALA A 64 9.27 -7.87 1.45
CA ALA A 64 8.23 -6.89 1.77
C ALA A 64 6.84 -7.51 2.03
N ALA A 65 6.56 -8.68 1.45
CA ALA A 65 5.32 -9.42 1.66
C ALA A 65 5.27 -10.15 3.03
N GLU A 66 6.39 -10.20 3.74
CA GLU A 66 6.58 -10.91 5.01
C GLU A 66 6.92 -9.95 6.17
N LEU A 67 6.86 -8.64 5.93
CA LEU A 67 7.09 -7.65 6.97
C LEU A 67 6.05 -7.79 8.08
N THR A 68 6.53 -7.77 9.31
CA THR A 68 5.68 -7.77 10.49
C THR A 68 5.07 -6.38 10.74
N ASP A 69 3.95 -6.32 11.44
CA ASP A 69 3.31 -5.06 11.85
C ASP A 69 4.30 -4.11 12.55
N GLN A 70 5.22 -4.65 13.35
CA GLN A 70 6.24 -3.86 14.03
C GLN A 70 7.24 -3.24 13.04
N GLN A 71 7.65 -3.97 12.01
CA GLN A 71 8.53 -3.44 10.96
C GLN A 71 7.81 -2.38 10.13
N ILE A 72 6.55 -2.62 9.78
CA ILE A 72 5.69 -1.67 9.06
C ILE A 72 5.55 -0.37 9.85
N GLN A 73 5.25 -0.44 11.15
CA GLN A 73 5.15 0.74 12.02
C GLN A 73 6.46 1.51 12.12
N ARG A 74 7.58 0.79 12.25
CA ARG A 74 8.91 1.42 12.27
C ARG A 74 9.20 2.17 10.98
N LEU A 75 8.98 1.54 9.83
CA LEU A 75 9.19 2.15 8.52
C LEU A 75 8.29 3.39 8.32
N ALA A 76 7.04 3.32 8.76
CA ALA A 76 6.13 4.47 8.72
C ALA A 76 6.66 5.64 9.57
N MET A 77 7.13 5.37 10.79
CA MET A 77 7.70 6.37 11.68
C MET A 77 8.97 6.99 11.09
N ASP A 78 9.89 6.16 10.60
CA ASP A 78 11.17 6.59 10.02
C ASP A 78 10.95 7.46 8.76
N ALA A 79 9.87 7.21 8.01
CA ALA A 79 9.50 7.97 6.81
C ALA A 79 8.60 9.20 7.10
N GLY A 80 8.14 9.38 8.35
CA GLY A 80 7.14 10.40 8.70
C GLY A 80 5.81 10.20 7.96
N ALA A 81 5.38 8.95 7.80
CA ALA A 81 4.16 8.53 7.13
C ALA A 81 3.12 8.02 8.14
N ASP A 82 1.85 7.99 7.72
CA ASP A 82 0.76 7.43 8.51
C ASP A 82 0.89 5.89 8.56
N PRO A 83 0.99 5.27 9.76
CA PRO A 83 1.15 3.83 9.89
C PRO A 83 0.01 3.01 9.27
N ALA A 84 -1.23 3.52 9.25
CA ALA A 84 -2.37 2.83 8.67
C ALA A 84 -2.27 2.81 7.14
N VAL A 85 -1.90 3.93 6.51
CA VAL A 85 -1.67 4.01 5.06
C VAL A 85 -0.59 3.02 4.63
N VAL A 86 0.50 2.96 5.40
CA VAL A 86 1.62 2.07 5.13
C VAL A 86 1.23 0.61 5.32
N ALA A 87 0.53 0.27 6.41
CA ALA A 87 0.05 -1.10 6.66
C ALA A 87 -0.87 -1.61 5.55
N ILE A 88 -1.80 -0.78 5.09
CA ILE A 88 -2.73 -1.14 4.02
C ILE A 88 -1.98 -1.44 2.71
N PHE A 89 -0.97 -0.64 2.38
CA PHE A 89 -0.12 -0.88 1.21
C PHE A 89 0.61 -2.24 1.29
N PHE A 90 1.29 -2.53 2.40
CA PHE A 90 2.02 -3.79 2.56
C PHE A 90 1.10 -5.01 2.63
N ASN A 91 -0.06 -4.90 3.29
CA ASN A 91 -1.07 -5.95 3.31
C ASN A 91 -1.60 -6.25 1.90
N GLY A 92 -1.86 -5.21 1.11
CA GLY A 92 -2.23 -5.35 -0.29
C GLY A 92 -1.17 -6.04 -1.14
N TYR A 93 0.10 -5.66 -0.95
CA TYR A 93 1.22 -6.30 -1.63
C TYR A 93 1.35 -7.77 -1.25
N ALA A 94 1.24 -8.10 0.04
CA ALA A 94 1.31 -9.48 0.52
C ALA A 94 0.18 -10.35 -0.04
N LEU A 95 -1.05 -9.82 -0.11
CA LEU A 95 -2.18 -10.50 -0.76
C LEU A 95 -1.96 -10.69 -2.26
N HIS A 96 -1.38 -9.70 -2.95
CA HIS A 96 -1.04 -9.82 -4.36
C HIS A 96 -0.02 -10.94 -4.60
N CYS A 97 1.05 -11.00 -3.80
CA CYS A 97 2.05 -12.05 -3.88
C CYS A 97 1.44 -13.45 -3.66
N LYS A 98 0.58 -13.61 -2.65
CA LYS A 98 -0.10 -14.89 -2.35
C LYS A 98 -1.07 -15.34 -3.44
N ARG A 99 -1.75 -14.39 -4.11
CA ARG A 99 -2.71 -14.70 -5.19
C ARG A 99 -2.05 -15.14 -6.50
N VAL A 100 -0.80 -14.71 -6.71
CA VAL A 100 0.01 -15.04 -7.90
C VAL A 100 0.92 -16.26 -7.65
N SER A 101 0.84 -16.86 -6.44
CA SER A 101 1.57 -18.07 -6.04
C SER A 101 0.90 -19.36 -6.51
#